data_AF-M5RPK9-F1
#
_entry.id   AF-M5RPK9-F1
#
_cell.length_a   1.000
_cell.length_b   1.000
_cell.length_c   1.000
_cell.angle_alpha   90.00
_cell.angle_beta   90.00
_cell.angle_gamma   90.00
#
_symmetry.space_group_name_H-M   'P 1'
#
loop_
_entity.id
_entity.type
_entity.pdbx_description
1 polymer ?
#
loop_
_entity_poly.entity_id
_entity_poly.type
_entity_poly.pdbx_seq_one_letter_code
_entity_poly.pdbx_strand_id
1 'polypeptide(L)'
;MKVFRLTRIAIAALVTIVGGLSRCGAEEAVEDKTGKVFAGLADLASQESDVTQRYALLVTGEKHLLEPGKPPVIRPFHKLRIVASKRRFDYMAFDDILPMEATGRPKDYHNWTEIVRCDGNLKAYAGKATKPNRYRTKPDLVSAPDFLRENFIRGSYVDPFNDILLFATAFQSHAADNGAVEEIFLRKAKFVSSNVVLNDNVQSKWTLKLGDYDLRVTLLQGAASSYLPIEVKYESVGPYRKDFFSHTRIEWVEQSEHWLPRRVECASPTYRGDKQVVNKFFMKFDWIVGDEVPDDFVRCNSDDFRRPLLDHFEVEYDFIAHGRTFYAKPWQRPDDLYMGQKRRAEVK
;
A
#
# COMPACT_ATOMS: atom_id res chain seq x y z
N MET A 1 -9.36 -45.48 1.34
CA MET A 1 -9.26 -45.87 2.76
C MET A 1 -7.84 -45.57 3.26
N LYS A 2 -7.69 -44.45 3.98
CA LYS A 2 -6.63 -44.05 4.94
C LYS A 2 -6.54 -42.53 4.93
N VAL A 3 -7.29 -41.98 5.87
CA VAL A 3 -7.35 -40.59 6.29
C VAL A 3 -6.10 -40.29 7.12
N PHE A 4 -5.37 -39.22 6.81
CA PHE A 4 -4.41 -38.62 7.74
C PHE A 4 -4.86 -37.20 8.03
N ARG A 5 -5.57 -37.06 9.16
CA ARG A 5 -5.80 -35.79 9.86
C ARG A 5 -4.51 -35.47 10.61
N LEU A 6 -3.92 -34.31 10.37
CA LEU A 6 -2.86 -33.75 11.22
C LEU A 6 -3.47 -32.67 12.11
N THR A 7 -3.28 -32.92 13.40
CA THR A 7 -3.88 -32.31 14.57
C THR A 7 -3.28 -30.92 14.81
N ARG A 8 -4.13 -29.90 14.95
CA ARG A 8 -3.76 -28.58 15.48
C ARG A 8 -3.39 -28.73 16.96
N ILE A 9 -2.15 -28.36 17.32
CA ILE A 9 -1.71 -28.24 18.70
C ILE A 9 -2.13 -26.87 19.21
N ALA A 10 -3.08 -26.84 20.14
CA ALA A 10 -3.43 -25.66 20.93
C ALA A 10 -2.49 -25.58 22.13
N ILE A 11 -1.72 -24.49 22.23
CA ILE A 11 -0.97 -24.15 23.44
C ILE A 11 -1.88 -23.27 24.30
N ALA A 12 -2.49 -23.86 25.32
CA ALA A 12 -3.20 -23.14 26.37
C ALA A 12 -2.22 -22.83 27.51
N ALA A 13 -1.82 -21.57 27.65
CA ALA A 13 -1.11 -21.09 28.84
C ALA A 13 -2.15 -20.71 29.91
N LEU A 14 -2.23 -21.52 30.96
CA LEU A 14 -3.07 -21.31 32.13
C LEU A 14 -2.34 -20.36 33.10
N VAL A 15 -2.82 -19.13 33.27
CA VAL A 15 -2.35 -18.21 34.32
C VAL A 15 -3.31 -18.31 35.50
N THR A 16 -2.86 -18.95 36.57
CA THR A 16 -3.59 -19.05 37.84
C THR A 16 -3.45 -17.74 38.62
N ILE A 17 -4.57 -17.03 38.79
CA ILE A 17 -4.70 -15.85 39.66
C ILE A 17 -4.93 -16.33 41.10
N VAL A 18 -4.01 -16.02 42.01
CA VAL A 18 -4.24 -16.16 43.45
C VAL A 18 -4.86 -14.87 43.97
N GLY A 19 -6.12 -14.95 44.40
CA GLY A 19 -6.89 -13.84 44.95
C GLY A 19 -6.43 -13.47 46.36
N GLY A 20 -6.00 -12.22 46.52
CA GLY A 20 -5.97 -11.52 47.79
C GLY A 20 -7.08 -10.47 47.82
N LEU A 21 -8.11 -10.70 48.64
CA LEU A 21 -9.16 -9.73 48.93
C LEU A 21 -8.57 -8.53 49.68
N SER A 22 -8.63 -7.35 49.07
CA SER A 22 -8.62 -6.08 49.80
C SER A 22 -9.53 -5.08 49.10
N ARG A 23 -10.58 -4.66 49.81
CA ARG A 23 -11.53 -3.64 49.39
C ARG A 23 -10.81 -2.29 49.24
N CYS A 24 -10.75 -1.75 48.03
CA CYS A 24 -10.61 -0.32 47.78
C CYS A 24 -11.15 0.00 46.39
N GLY A 25 -11.83 1.14 46.25
CA GLY A 25 -12.42 1.75 45.04
C GLY A 25 -12.48 0.95 43.74
N ALA A 26 -13.68 0.76 43.21
CA ALA A 26 -13.86 0.38 41.81
C ALA A 26 -13.35 1.51 40.89
N GLU A 27 -12.04 1.56 40.67
CA GLU A 27 -11.51 1.92 39.36
C GLU A 27 -12.03 0.84 38.39
N GLU A 28 -12.79 1.24 37.37
CA GLU A 28 -13.08 0.36 36.24
C GLU A 28 -11.74 -0.18 35.75
N ALA A 29 -11.51 -1.48 35.93
CA ALA A 29 -10.31 -2.13 35.46
C ALA A 29 -10.26 -1.95 33.95
N VAL A 30 -9.38 -1.05 33.48
CA VAL A 30 -9.08 -0.89 32.06
C VAL A 30 -8.62 -2.25 31.58
N GLU A 31 -9.48 -2.94 30.82
CA GLU A 31 -9.15 -4.28 30.34
C GLU A 31 -7.93 -4.17 29.42
N ASP A 32 -6.81 -4.71 29.88
CA ASP A 32 -5.55 -4.67 29.14
C ASP A 32 -5.66 -5.52 27.87
N LYS A 33 -5.90 -4.86 26.73
CA LYS A 33 -6.03 -5.48 25.41
C LYS A 33 -4.71 -5.51 24.63
N THR A 34 -3.58 -5.36 25.32
CA THR A 34 -2.25 -5.45 24.71
C THR A 34 -2.09 -6.71 23.85
N GLY A 35 -2.59 -7.86 24.31
CA GLY A 35 -2.57 -9.11 23.54
C GLY A 35 -3.30 -9.02 22.18
N LYS A 36 -4.45 -8.33 22.12
CA LYS A 36 -5.20 -8.15 20.85
C LYS A 36 -4.43 -7.25 19.87
N VAL A 37 -3.77 -6.22 20.38
CA VAL A 37 -2.99 -5.29 19.56
C VAL A 37 -1.88 -6.03 18.83
N PHE A 38 -1.07 -6.78 19.57
CA PHE A 38 0.03 -7.55 19.01
C PHE A 38 -0.44 -8.71 18.13
N ALA A 39 -1.55 -9.37 18.48
CA ALA A 39 -2.14 -10.41 17.64
C ALA A 39 -2.54 -9.86 16.26
N GLY A 40 -3.27 -8.74 16.21
CA GLY A 40 -3.66 -8.16 14.92
C GLY A 40 -2.50 -7.67 14.05
N LEU A 41 -1.39 -7.22 14.67
CA LEU A 41 -0.16 -6.89 13.93
C LEU A 41 0.56 -8.14 13.40
N ALA A 42 0.58 -9.22 14.18
CA ALA A 42 1.15 -10.51 13.76
C ALA A 42 0.31 -11.17 12.65
N ASP A 43 -1.02 -11.08 12.74
CA ASP A 43 -1.94 -11.58 11.73
C ASP A 43 -1.73 -10.84 10.39
N LEU A 44 -1.56 -9.51 10.43
CA LEU A 44 -1.23 -8.73 9.23
C LEU A 44 0.08 -9.20 8.56
N ALA A 45 1.15 -9.36 9.33
CA ALA A 45 2.45 -9.80 8.81
C ALA A 45 2.41 -11.25 8.26
N SER A 46 1.62 -12.12 8.90
CA SER A 46 1.43 -13.49 8.46
C SER A 46 0.66 -13.54 7.14
N GLN A 47 -0.41 -12.75 7.04
CA GLN A 47 -1.24 -12.72 5.85
C GLN A 47 -0.52 -12.14 4.63
N GLU A 48 0.34 -11.13 4.83
CA GLU A 48 1.24 -10.62 3.79
C GLU A 48 2.08 -11.77 3.21
N SER A 49 2.68 -12.60 4.07
CA SER A 49 3.55 -13.71 3.65
C SER A 49 2.82 -14.74 2.78
N ASP A 50 1.54 -14.98 3.07
CA ASP A 50 0.69 -15.92 2.34
C ASP A 50 0.23 -15.35 0.99
N VAL A 51 -0.33 -14.14 0.99
CA VAL A 51 -0.87 -13.49 -0.22
C VAL A 51 0.23 -13.16 -1.22
N THR A 52 1.40 -12.73 -0.75
CA THR A 52 2.48 -12.25 -1.62
C THR A 52 3.19 -13.36 -2.41
N GLN A 53 2.87 -14.64 -2.18
CA GLN A 53 3.44 -15.76 -2.94
C GLN A 53 3.01 -15.76 -4.42
N ARG A 54 1.74 -15.44 -4.69
CA ARG A 54 1.17 -15.35 -6.04
C ARG A 54 -0.04 -14.42 -6.01
N TYR A 55 0.10 -13.23 -6.58
CA TYR A 55 -1.00 -12.27 -6.66
C TYR A 55 -0.84 -11.32 -7.85
N ALA A 56 -1.94 -10.71 -8.25
CA ALA A 56 -1.96 -9.51 -9.08
C ALA A 56 -2.78 -8.43 -8.36
N LEU A 57 -2.28 -7.20 -8.42
CA LEU A 57 -2.86 -6.05 -7.76
C LEU A 57 -2.83 -4.83 -8.67
N LEU A 58 -4.01 -4.29 -8.98
CA LEU A 58 -4.15 -2.96 -9.55
C LEU A 58 -4.53 -1.97 -8.43
N VAL A 59 -3.80 -0.86 -8.33
CA VAL A 59 -4.16 0.29 -7.53
C VAL A 59 -4.54 1.43 -8.45
N THR A 60 -5.77 1.90 -8.34
CA THR A 60 -6.26 3.10 -9.03
C THR A 60 -6.43 4.21 -8.00
N GLY A 61 -5.87 5.39 -8.27
CA GLY A 61 -5.90 6.45 -7.27
C GLY A 61 -5.68 7.85 -7.78
N GLU A 62 -5.77 8.79 -6.84
CA GLU A 62 -5.44 10.19 -7.03
C GLU A 62 -4.47 10.66 -5.96
N LYS A 63 -3.49 11.44 -6.39
CA LYS A 63 -2.61 12.21 -5.51
C LYS A 63 -3.00 13.68 -5.55
N HIS A 64 -3.32 14.24 -4.39
CA HIS A 64 -3.65 15.65 -4.23
C HIS A 64 -2.49 16.37 -3.55
N LEU A 65 -1.93 17.37 -4.23
CA LEU A 65 -0.90 18.25 -3.69
C LEU A 65 -1.55 19.54 -3.20
N LEU A 66 -1.46 19.78 -1.89
CA LEU A 66 -2.05 20.94 -1.23
C LEU A 66 -0.93 21.89 -0.80
N GLU A 67 -0.82 23.01 -1.52
CA GLU A 67 0.10 24.10 -1.19
C GLU A 67 -0.70 25.30 -0.62
N PRO A 68 -0.25 25.95 0.47
CA PRO A 68 -0.94 27.12 1.01
C PRO A 68 -1.12 28.22 -0.05
N GLY A 69 -2.35 28.75 -0.15
CA GLY A 69 -2.69 29.83 -1.08
C GLY A 69 -2.80 29.42 -2.56
N LYS A 70 -2.75 28.13 -2.88
CA LYS A 70 -2.92 27.62 -4.25
C LYS A 70 -4.08 26.61 -4.33
N PRO A 71 -4.73 26.49 -5.50
CA PRO A 71 -5.68 25.40 -5.73
C PRO A 71 -4.96 24.03 -5.65
N PRO A 72 -5.67 22.97 -5.25
CA PRO A 72 -5.10 21.63 -5.20
C PRO A 72 -4.68 21.17 -6.59
N VAL A 73 -3.49 20.58 -6.69
CA VAL A 73 -3.07 19.89 -7.93
C VAL A 73 -3.40 18.41 -7.76
N ILE A 74 -4.31 17.90 -8.59
CA ILE A 74 -4.74 16.50 -8.58
C ILE A 74 -4.01 15.75 -9.71
N ARG A 75 -3.43 14.61 -9.37
CA ARG A 75 -2.75 13.71 -10.31
C ARG A 75 -3.31 12.30 -10.18
N PRO A 76 -4.12 11.84 -11.14
CA PRO A 76 -4.52 10.45 -11.17
C PRO A 76 -3.33 9.53 -11.47
N PHE A 77 -3.43 8.28 -11.03
CA PHE A 77 -2.40 7.29 -11.29
C PHE A 77 -2.95 5.87 -11.29
N HIS A 78 -2.18 4.98 -11.92
CA HIS A 78 -2.31 3.53 -11.76
C HIS A 78 -1.00 2.96 -11.20
N LYS A 79 -1.10 1.97 -10.31
CA LYS A 79 0.01 1.05 -9.99
C LYS A 79 -0.44 -0.37 -10.26
N LEU A 80 0.43 -1.17 -10.88
CA LEU A 80 0.20 -2.61 -11.01
C LEU A 80 1.36 -3.35 -10.36
N ARG A 81 1.05 -4.42 -9.64
CA ARG A 81 2.04 -5.40 -9.22
C ARG A 81 1.54 -6.81 -9.47
N ILE A 82 2.39 -7.64 -10.09
CA ILE A 82 2.10 -9.05 -10.34
C ILE A 82 3.29 -9.85 -9.81
N VAL A 83 3.05 -10.73 -8.87
CA VAL A 83 4.07 -11.60 -8.27
C VAL A 83 3.67 -13.05 -8.47
N ALA A 84 4.64 -13.89 -8.81
CA ALA A 84 4.54 -15.33 -8.73
C ALA A 84 5.91 -15.89 -8.33
N SER A 85 6.13 -15.99 -7.02
CA SER A 85 7.43 -16.32 -6.42
C SER A 85 7.97 -17.67 -6.90
N LYS A 86 7.11 -18.71 -6.99
CA LYS A 86 7.48 -20.03 -7.53
C LYS A 86 7.97 -20.00 -8.99
N ARG A 87 7.54 -19.00 -9.76
CA ARG A 87 7.96 -18.76 -11.14
C ARG A 87 9.04 -17.69 -11.27
N ARG A 88 9.59 -17.21 -10.13
CA ARG A 88 10.60 -16.14 -10.06
C ARG A 88 10.20 -14.91 -10.87
N PHE A 89 8.92 -14.56 -10.77
CA PHE A 89 8.31 -13.45 -11.50
C PHE A 89 7.87 -12.35 -10.53
N ASP A 90 8.27 -11.11 -10.80
CA ASP A 90 7.80 -9.91 -10.11
C ASP A 90 7.78 -8.73 -11.09
N TYR A 91 6.59 -8.30 -11.45
CA TYR A 91 6.35 -7.14 -12.29
C TYR A 91 5.72 -6.02 -11.48
N MET A 92 6.24 -4.81 -11.66
CA MET A 92 5.74 -3.59 -11.05
C MET A 92 5.64 -2.49 -12.10
N ALA A 93 4.55 -1.76 -12.08
CA ALA A 93 4.34 -0.60 -12.95
C ALA A 93 3.69 0.55 -12.20
N PHE A 94 4.05 1.76 -12.59
CA PHE A 94 3.41 3.00 -12.15
C PHE A 94 3.16 3.89 -13.37
N ASP A 95 1.93 4.40 -13.48
CA ASP A 95 1.49 5.35 -14.49
C ASP A 95 1.18 6.68 -13.83
N ASP A 96 1.99 7.70 -14.12
CA ASP A 96 1.68 9.08 -13.73
C ASP A 96 0.86 9.71 -14.87
N ILE A 97 -0.43 9.91 -14.61
CA ILE A 97 -1.38 10.45 -15.58
C ILE A 97 -1.44 11.96 -15.38
N LEU A 98 -1.05 12.71 -16.40
CA LEU A 98 -1.21 14.15 -16.42
C LEU A 98 -2.46 14.51 -17.23
N PRO A 99 -3.52 15.01 -16.59
CA PRO A 99 -4.76 15.34 -17.28
C PRO A 99 -4.55 16.42 -18.35
N MET A 100 -5.44 16.41 -19.33
CA MET A 100 -5.52 17.39 -20.40
C MET A 100 -5.42 18.84 -19.87
N GLU A 101 -6.20 19.16 -18.83
CA GLU A 101 -6.30 20.50 -18.25
C GLU A 101 -4.98 20.94 -17.59
N ALA A 102 -4.20 19.99 -17.06
CA ALA A 102 -2.93 20.27 -16.41
C ALA A 102 -1.78 20.48 -17.39
N THR A 103 -1.89 19.96 -18.62
CA THR A 103 -0.81 19.98 -19.61
C THR A 103 -1.08 20.87 -20.81
N GLY A 104 -2.33 21.31 -21.02
CA GLY A 104 -2.76 22.04 -22.21
C GLY A 104 -2.66 21.20 -23.50
N ARG A 105 -2.48 19.88 -23.37
CA ARG A 105 -2.47 18.95 -24.50
C ARG A 105 -3.90 18.63 -24.92
N PRO A 106 -4.14 18.04 -26.11
CA PRO A 106 -5.49 17.62 -26.51
C PRO A 106 -5.96 16.32 -25.83
N LYS A 107 -5.16 15.74 -24.94
CA LYS A 107 -5.43 14.46 -24.27
C LYS A 107 -4.56 14.28 -23.03
N ASP A 108 -4.97 13.34 -22.19
CA ASP A 108 -4.19 12.90 -21.05
C ASP A 108 -2.83 12.35 -21.49
N TYR A 109 -1.82 12.58 -20.66
CA TYR A 109 -0.47 12.12 -20.90
C TYR A 109 -0.10 11.06 -19.86
N HIS A 110 0.10 9.84 -20.35
CA HIS A 110 0.47 8.69 -19.53
C HIS A 110 1.99 8.48 -19.57
N ASN A 111 2.62 8.49 -18.40
CA ASN A 111 4.04 8.23 -18.25
C ASN A 111 4.28 7.00 -17.39
N TRP A 112 4.67 5.92 -18.04
CA TRP A 112 4.84 4.61 -17.43
C TRP A 112 6.26 4.42 -16.93
N THR A 113 6.38 3.89 -15.71
CA THR A 113 7.63 3.37 -15.14
C THR A 113 7.42 1.93 -14.74
N GLU A 114 8.13 1.02 -15.38
CA GLU A 114 7.95 -0.43 -15.26
C GLU A 114 9.25 -1.13 -14.85
N ILE A 115 9.13 -2.15 -14.00
CA ILE A 115 10.22 -3.03 -13.61
C ILE A 115 9.72 -4.47 -13.69
N VAL A 116 10.45 -5.33 -14.38
CA VAL A 116 10.16 -6.77 -14.49
C VAL A 116 11.37 -7.53 -13.97
N ARG A 117 11.18 -8.41 -12.99
CA ARG A 117 12.11 -9.47 -12.60
C ARG A 117 11.54 -10.79 -13.07
N CYS A 118 12.29 -11.51 -13.91
CA CYS A 118 11.85 -12.78 -14.46
C CYS A 118 13.03 -13.72 -14.64
N ASP A 119 13.01 -14.85 -13.94
CA ASP A 119 14.07 -15.87 -14.02
C ASP A 119 15.49 -15.29 -13.83
N GLY A 120 15.65 -14.37 -12.88
CA GLY A 120 16.92 -13.72 -12.57
C GLY A 120 17.28 -12.53 -13.47
N ASN A 121 16.54 -12.30 -14.56
CA ASN A 121 16.71 -11.13 -15.42
C ASN A 121 15.93 -9.94 -14.88
N LEU A 122 16.54 -8.76 -14.96
CA LEU A 122 15.89 -7.49 -14.65
C LEU A 122 15.68 -6.70 -15.94
N LYS A 123 14.43 -6.34 -16.23
CA LYS A 123 14.07 -5.42 -17.30
C LYS A 123 13.44 -4.18 -16.71
N ALA A 124 13.65 -3.02 -17.34
CA ALA A 124 13.00 -1.79 -16.93
C ALA A 124 12.62 -0.91 -18.11
N TYR A 125 11.61 -0.08 -17.88
CA TYR A 125 11.16 0.91 -18.84
C TYR A 125 10.70 2.18 -18.13
N ALA A 126 11.03 3.34 -18.71
CA ALA A 126 10.44 4.62 -18.34
C ALA A 126 10.08 5.42 -19.60
N GLY A 127 8.83 5.88 -19.69
CA GLY A 127 8.40 6.80 -20.72
C GLY A 127 6.98 6.55 -21.24
N LYS A 128 6.76 6.98 -22.49
CA LYS A 128 5.48 6.84 -23.17
C LYS A 128 5.20 5.39 -23.57
N ALA A 129 4.08 4.89 -23.10
CA ALA A 129 3.38 3.71 -23.55
C ALA A 129 3.55 3.25 -25.01
N THR A 130 3.73 4.19 -25.93
CA THR A 130 3.73 4.03 -27.38
C THR A 130 5.14 3.93 -27.97
N LYS A 131 6.14 3.46 -27.22
CA LYS A 131 7.51 3.32 -27.71
C LYS A 131 7.80 1.87 -28.13
N PRO A 132 8.31 1.59 -29.34
CA PRO A 132 8.76 0.24 -29.71
C PRO A 132 10.02 -0.16 -28.92
N ASN A 133 10.25 -1.47 -28.74
CA ASN A 133 11.42 -2.03 -28.03
C ASN A 133 11.69 -1.34 -26.68
N ARG A 134 10.64 -1.25 -25.86
CA ARG A 134 10.63 -0.33 -24.72
C ARG A 134 11.54 -0.77 -23.58
N TYR A 135 11.62 -2.07 -23.32
CA TYR A 135 12.39 -2.57 -22.20
C TYR A 135 13.88 -2.57 -22.48
N ARG A 136 14.64 -2.06 -21.51
CA ARG A 136 16.07 -2.31 -21.42
C ARG A 136 16.28 -3.47 -20.46
N THR A 137 17.19 -4.36 -20.81
CA THR A 137 17.59 -5.48 -19.96
C THR A 137 18.86 -5.09 -19.21
N LYS A 138 18.93 -5.41 -17.92
CA LYS A 138 20.09 -5.16 -17.07
C LYS A 138 21.30 -5.94 -17.60
N PRO A 139 22.42 -5.28 -17.95
CA PRO A 139 23.66 -5.99 -18.27
C PRO A 139 24.20 -6.75 -17.05
N ASP A 140 24.90 -7.87 -17.26
CA ASP A 140 25.36 -8.73 -16.16
C ASP A 140 26.27 -8.01 -15.16
N LEU A 141 27.20 -7.19 -15.67
CA LEU A 141 28.21 -6.47 -14.88
C LEU A 141 27.68 -5.22 -14.15
N VAL A 142 26.44 -4.80 -14.41
CA VAL A 142 25.85 -3.62 -13.79
C VAL A 142 24.99 -4.05 -12.60
N SER A 143 25.15 -3.39 -11.46
CA SER A 143 24.31 -3.63 -10.28
C SER A 143 22.85 -3.24 -10.58
N ALA A 144 21.88 -3.92 -9.96
CA ALA A 144 20.48 -3.55 -10.14
C ALA A 144 20.18 -2.09 -9.74
N PRO A 145 20.70 -1.55 -8.61
CA PRO A 145 20.52 -0.15 -8.26
C PRO A 145 21.07 0.82 -9.32
N ASP A 146 22.28 0.59 -9.83
CA ASP A 146 22.89 1.46 -10.84
C ASP A 146 22.09 1.42 -12.14
N PHE A 147 21.68 0.23 -12.58
CA PHE A 147 20.85 0.06 -13.77
C PHE A 147 19.52 0.82 -13.66
N LEU A 148 18.81 0.69 -12.54
CA LEU A 148 17.54 1.40 -12.34
C LEU A 148 17.74 2.92 -12.32
N ARG A 149 18.81 3.40 -11.68
CA ARG A 149 19.18 4.83 -11.64
C ARG A 149 19.49 5.39 -13.03
N GLU A 150 20.33 4.70 -13.81
CA GLU A 150 20.73 5.09 -15.18
C GLU A 150 19.54 5.12 -16.14
N ASN A 151 18.50 4.33 -15.87
CA ASN A 151 17.27 4.29 -16.65
C ASN A 151 16.17 5.19 -16.12
N PHE A 152 16.48 6.08 -15.17
CA PHE A 152 15.54 7.03 -14.57
C PHE A 152 14.28 6.37 -13.99
N ILE A 153 14.40 5.12 -13.53
CA ILE A 153 13.29 4.39 -12.93
C ILE A 153 13.06 4.95 -11.53
N ARG A 154 11.89 5.57 -11.32
CA ARG A 154 11.49 6.14 -10.03
C ARG A 154 10.06 5.69 -9.69
N GLY A 155 9.85 5.28 -8.44
CA GLY A 155 8.51 5.22 -7.84
C GLY A 155 7.57 4.12 -8.31
N SER A 156 8.08 2.97 -8.76
CA SER A 156 7.23 1.85 -9.21
C SER A 156 6.79 0.89 -8.11
N TYR A 157 7.35 1.00 -6.90
CA TYR A 157 7.06 0.04 -5.84
C TYR A 157 5.70 0.32 -5.17
N VAL A 158 5.01 -0.75 -4.84
CA VAL A 158 3.86 -0.76 -3.93
C VAL A 158 3.84 -2.07 -3.19
N ASP A 159 3.88 -1.98 -1.87
CA ASP A 159 3.59 -3.06 -0.95
C ASP A 159 2.36 -2.66 -0.14
N PRO A 160 1.18 -3.20 -0.48
CA PRO A 160 -0.08 -2.78 0.09
C PRO A 160 -0.23 -3.18 1.57
N PHE A 161 0.61 -4.06 2.11
CA PHE A 161 0.54 -4.48 3.53
C PHE A 161 1.52 -3.68 4.38
N ASN A 162 2.74 -3.45 3.88
CA ASN A 162 3.74 -2.65 4.58
C ASN A 162 3.46 -1.14 4.45
N ASP A 163 3.25 -0.63 3.23
CA ASP A 163 3.19 0.80 2.95
C ASP A 163 2.01 1.49 3.66
N ILE A 164 0.90 0.77 3.90
CA ILE A 164 -0.31 1.32 4.54
C ILE A 164 -0.12 1.66 6.02
N LEU A 165 0.86 1.04 6.68
CA LEU A 165 1.19 1.36 8.07
C LEU A 165 2.34 2.35 8.19
N LEU A 166 3.02 2.68 7.08
CA LEU A 166 4.10 3.66 7.09
C LEU A 166 3.58 5.08 6.94
N PHE A 167 4.50 6.03 6.78
CA PHE A 167 4.14 7.39 6.41
C PHE A 167 3.48 7.40 5.03
N ALA A 168 2.56 8.34 4.78
CA ALA A 168 1.91 8.47 3.48
C ALA A 168 2.91 8.64 2.31
N THR A 169 4.11 9.13 2.59
CA THR A 169 5.22 9.22 1.63
C THR A 169 5.80 7.86 1.21
N ALA A 170 5.56 6.78 1.95
CA ALA A 170 5.99 5.42 1.59
C ALA A 170 5.38 4.96 0.27
N PHE A 171 4.16 5.41 -0.07
CA PHE A 171 3.56 5.20 -1.39
C PHE A 171 4.32 5.88 -2.54
N GLN A 172 5.34 6.69 -2.26
CA GLN A 172 6.25 7.29 -3.24
C GLN A 172 7.65 6.64 -3.21
N SER A 173 7.87 5.65 -2.34
CA SER A 173 9.16 5.00 -2.12
C SER A 173 9.68 4.32 -3.38
N HIS A 174 10.99 4.14 -3.42
CA HIS A 174 11.72 3.48 -4.51
C HIS A 174 12.24 2.10 -4.11
N ALA A 175 12.19 1.79 -2.81
CA ALA A 175 12.68 0.56 -2.24
C ALA A 175 11.51 -0.31 -1.78
N ALA A 176 11.78 -1.62 -1.74
CA ALA A 176 10.86 -2.54 -1.10
C ALA A 176 10.93 -2.35 0.42
N ASP A 177 9.85 -1.90 1.04
CA ASP A 177 9.74 -1.72 2.48
C ASP A 177 9.29 -3.01 3.18
N ASN A 178 9.84 -4.16 2.75
CA ASN A 178 9.45 -5.48 3.23
C ASN A 178 9.70 -5.60 4.74
N GLY A 179 8.66 -6.03 5.48
CA GLY A 179 8.74 -6.24 6.93
C GLY A 179 8.83 -4.94 7.74
N ALA A 180 8.48 -3.79 7.15
CA ALA A 180 8.52 -2.53 7.86
C ALA A 180 7.51 -2.49 9.03
N VAL A 181 6.41 -3.24 8.95
CA VAL A 181 5.46 -3.42 10.06
C VAL A 181 6.15 -4.07 11.27
N GLU A 182 6.83 -5.19 11.06
CA GLU A 182 7.59 -5.87 12.11
C GLU A 182 8.68 -4.96 12.68
N GLU A 183 9.46 -4.33 11.80
CA GLU A 183 10.57 -3.47 12.22
C GLU A 183 10.09 -2.26 13.03
N ILE A 184 8.98 -1.63 12.66
CA ILE A 184 8.46 -0.48 13.38
C ILE A 184 7.73 -0.91 14.64
N PHE A 185 6.69 -1.74 14.55
CA PHE A 185 5.80 -1.97 15.68
C PHE A 185 6.28 -3.07 16.64
N LEU A 186 7.05 -4.05 16.14
CA LEU A 186 7.52 -5.17 16.97
C LEU A 186 8.95 -4.95 17.48
N ARG A 187 9.74 -4.06 16.87
CA ARG A 187 11.15 -3.84 17.26
C ARG A 187 11.49 -2.43 17.73
N LYS A 188 11.05 -1.39 17.01
CA LYS A 188 11.49 0.01 17.28
C LYS A 188 10.54 0.81 18.16
N ALA A 189 9.24 0.66 17.96
CA ALA A 189 8.23 1.40 18.69
C ALA A 189 8.11 0.87 20.12
N LYS A 190 7.94 1.79 21.06
CA LYS A 190 7.64 1.46 22.46
C LYS A 190 6.15 1.64 22.68
N PHE A 191 5.48 0.54 23.00
CA PHE A 191 4.08 0.53 23.41
C PHE A 191 3.90 1.37 24.68
N VAL A 192 2.86 2.21 24.71
CA VAL A 192 2.54 3.05 25.87
C VAL A 192 1.25 2.60 26.54
N SER A 193 0.19 2.40 25.76
CA SER A 193 -1.12 2.02 26.30
C SER A 193 -2.03 1.48 25.19
N SER A 194 -3.04 0.72 25.59
CA SER A 194 -4.18 0.40 24.73
C SER A 194 -5.49 0.57 25.48
N ASN A 195 -6.56 0.84 24.74
CA ASN A 195 -7.90 0.93 25.28
C ASN A 195 -8.93 0.49 24.23
N VAL A 196 -10.04 -0.08 24.68
CA VAL A 196 -11.21 -0.30 23.82
C VAL A 196 -11.86 1.05 23.52
N VAL A 197 -12.32 1.22 22.29
CA VAL A 197 -13.13 2.36 21.85
C VAL A 197 -14.43 1.83 21.24
N LEU A 198 -15.23 2.71 20.64
CA LEU A 198 -16.53 2.37 20.07
C LEU A 198 -16.47 1.15 19.12
N ASN A 199 -17.50 0.29 19.18
CA ASN A 199 -17.65 -0.92 18.37
C ASN A 199 -16.57 -1.98 18.61
N ASP A 200 -16.13 -2.15 19.86
CA ASP A 200 -15.09 -3.10 20.28
C ASP A 200 -13.73 -2.94 19.59
N ASN A 201 -13.54 -1.81 18.90
CA ASN A 201 -12.26 -1.46 18.28
C ASN A 201 -11.21 -1.20 19.37
N VAL A 202 -9.94 -1.43 19.06
CA VAL A 202 -8.84 -1.22 20.00
C VAL A 202 -7.96 -0.10 19.49
N GLN A 203 -7.78 0.93 20.32
CA GLN A 203 -6.81 1.99 20.06
C GLN A 203 -5.56 1.74 20.89
N SER A 204 -4.39 1.79 20.27
CA SER A 204 -3.10 1.71 20.93
C SER A 204 -2.27 2.97 20.68
N LYS A 205 -1.46 3.34 21.67
CA LYS A 205 -0.55 4.48 21.62
C LYS A 205 0.89 4.01 21.78
N TRP A 206 1.78 4.59 20.99
CA TRP A 206 3.19 4.22 20.93
C TRP A 206 4.07 5.47 20.88
N THR A 207 5.33 5.28 21.23
CA THR A 207 6.40 6.24 20.94
C THR A 207 7.40 5.58 20.00
N LEU A 208 7.90 6.33 19.03
CA LEU A 208 8.80 5.82 18.00
C LEU A 208 9.88 6.85 17.73
N LYS A 209 11.13 6.39 17.74
CA LYS A 209 12.28 7.22 17.37
C LYS A 209 12.85 6.74 16.04
N LEU A 210 12.83 7.59 15.02
CA LEU A 210 13.33 7.30 13.68
C LEU A 210 14.25 8.43 13.21
N GLY A 211 15.55 8.23 13.33
CA GLY A 211 16.54 9.28 13.07
C GLY A 211 16.28 10.49 13.99
N ASP A 212 16.02 11.64 13.38
CA ASP A 212 15.72 12.91 14.08
C ASP A 212 14.24 13.08 14.45
N TYR A 213 13.38 12.13 14.09
CA TYR A 213 11.96 12.16 14.44
C TYR A 213 11.71 11.46 15.77
N ASP A 214 11.21 12.21 16.75
CA ASP A 214 10.52 11.68 17.92
C ASP A 214 9.01 11.73 17.66
N LEU A 215 8.39 10.57 17.53
CA LEU A 215 7.01 10.43 17.06
C LEU A 215 6.12 9.82 18.13
N ARG A 216 4.90 10.35 18.23
CA ARG A 216 3.77 9.64 18.83
C ARG A 216 3.03 8.90 17.73
N VAL A 217 2.73 7.63 17.96
CA VAL A 217 1.92 6.82 17.04
C VAL A 217 0.60 6.48 17.72
N THR A 218 -0.50 6.65 17.02
CA THR A 218 -1.81 6.12 17.41
C THR A 218 -2.26 5.14 16.34
N LEU A 219 -2.57 3.91 16.75
CA LEU A 219 -3.02 2.83 15.89
C LEU A 219 -4.41 2.38 16.34
N LEU A 220 -5.38 2.42 15.45
CA LEU A 220 -6.73 1.92 15.67
C LEU A 220 -6.92 0.61 14.89
N GLN A 221 -7.38 -0.42 15.58
CA GLN A 221 -7.64 -1.75 15.03
C GLN A 221 -9.14 -2.06 15.10
N GLY A 222 -9.69 -2.53 13.97
CA GLY A 222 -11.11 -2.74 13.79
C GLY A 222 -11.56 -4.14 14.21
N ALA A 223 -12.51 -4.28 15.13
CA ALA A 223 -13.03 -5.59 15.52
C ALA A 223 -13.72 -6.31 14.34
N ALA A 224 -14.40 -5.56 13.46
CA ALA A 224 -15.06 -6.09 12.27
C ALA A 224 -14.10 -6.65 11.20
N SER A 225 -12.83 -6.25 11.24
CA SER A 225 -11.77 -6.69 10.33
C SER A 225 -10.73 -7.51 11.08
N SER A 226 -11.17 -8.38 12.00
CA SER A 226 -10.31 -9.24 12.81
C SER A 226 -9.15 -8.52 13.52
N TYR A 227 -9.40 -7.30 14.01
CA TYR A 227 -8.39 -6.43 14.65
C TYR A 227 -7.21 -6.03 13.75
N LEU A 228 -7.41 -6.02 12.43
CA LEU A 228 -6.48 -5.37 11.51
C LEU A 228 -6.50 -3.84 11.66
N PRO A 229 -5.38 -3.14 11.35
CA PRO A 229 -5.29 -1.69 11.40
C PRO A 229 -6.29 -0.99 10.46
N ILE A 230 -7.14 -0.11 11.00
CA ILE A 230 -8.09 0.70 10.21
C ILE A 230 -7.71 2.19 10.18
N GLU A 231 -6.89 2.65 11.13
CA GLU A 231 -6.35 4.01 11.15
C GLU A 231 -4.97 4.03 11.83
N VAL A 232 -4.01 4.76 11.25
CA VAL A 232 -2.70 5.00 11.83
C VAL A 232 -2.37 6.47 11.76
N LYS A 233 -1.92 7.05 12.88
CA LYS A 233 -1.48 8.44 12.98
C LYS A 233 -0.08 8.52 13.54
N TYR A 234 0.76 9.31 12.91
CA TYR A 234 2.08 9.71 13.35
C TYR A 234 2.07 11.21 13.59
N GLU A 235 2.58 11.65 14.74
CA GLU A 235 2.69 13.05 15.11
C GLU A 235 4.08 13.30 15.67
N SER A 236 4.79 14.31 15.14
CA SER A 236 6.07 14.71 15.73
C SER A 236 5.84 15.39 17.09
N VAL A 237 6.57 14.91 18.09
CA VAL A 237 6.61 15.52 19.44
C VAL A 237 7.97 16.16 19.74
N GLY A 238 8.96 15.95 18.86
CA GLY A 238 10.29 16.53 18.99
C GLY A 238 10.39 17.97 18.50
N PRO A 239 11.45 18.71 18.87
CA PRO A 239 11.70 20.06 18.36
C PRO A 239 12.03 20.08 16.86
N TYR A 240 12.52 18.96 16.33
CA TYR A 240 12.80 18.77 14.91
C TYR A 240 11.50 18.39 14.18
N ARG A 241 11.15 19.16 13.14
CA ARG A 241 9.96 18.92 12.30
C ARG A 241 8.64 18.86 13.10
N LYS A 242 8.38 19.85 13.96
CA LYS A 242 7.16 19.94 14.80
C LYS A 242 5.85 19.79 14.01
N ASP A 243 5.84 20.24 12.76
CA ASP A 243 4.64 20.20 11.91
C ASP A 243 4.51 18.88 11.10
N PHE A 244 5.37 17.89 11.36
CA PHE A 244 5.25 16.60 10.71
C PHE A 244 4.10 15.79 11.30
N PHE A 245 3.25 15.28 10.39
CA PHE A 245 2.22 14.31 10.69
C PHE A 245 2.16 13.27 9.58
N SER A 246 1.63 12.10 9.87
CA SER A 246 1.12 11.19 8.84
C SER A 246 -0.16 10.59 9.34
N HIS A 247 -1.17 10.50 8.49
CA HIS A 247 -2.44 9.90 8.84
C HIS A 247 -2.88 8.99 7.70
N THR A 248 -3.10 7.72 8.00
CA THR A 248 -3.59 6.71 7.06
C THR A 248 -4.86 6.10 7.60
N ARG A 249 -5.87 5.96 6.75
CA ARG A 249 -7.09 5.19 6.98
C ARG A 249 -7.13 4.03 6.01
N ILE A 250 -7.69 2.92 6.44
CA ILE A 250 -7.70 1.66 5.69
C ILE A 250 -9.08 1.03 5.81
N GLU A 251 -9.67 0.72 4.67
CA GLU A 251 -10.83 -0.17 4.60
C GLU A 251 -10.38 -1.53 4.07
N TRP A 252 -10.79 -2.58 4.78
CA TRP A 252 -10.50 -3.97 4.43
C TRP A 252 -11.71 -4.65 3.78
N VAL A 253 -11.43 -5.64 2.94
CA VAL A 253 -12.42 -6.57 2.39
C VAL A 253 -11.92 -7.98 2.56
N GLU A 254 -12.80 -8.91 2.92
CA GLU A 254 -12.46 -10.33 2.93
C GLU A 254 -12.67 -10.90 1.52
N GLN A 255 -11.61 -11.48 0.94
CA GLN A 255 -11.61 -12.15 -0.36
C GLN A 255 -10.73 -13.39 -0.27
N SER A 256 -11.25 -14.53 -0.72
CA SER A 256 -10.51 -15.80 -0.79
C SER A 256 -9.82 -16.16 0.53
N GLU A 257 -10.56 -16.03 1.65
CA GLU A 257 -10.11 -16.30 3.03
C GLU A 257 -9.00 -15.36 3.56
N HIS A 258 -8.77 -14.23 2.86
CA HIS A 258 -7.78 -13.22 3.23
C HIS A 258 -8.42 -11.84 3.40
N TRP A 259 -7.94 -11.04 4.35
CA TRP A 259 -8.31 -9.63 4.49
C TRP A 259 -7.42 -8.73 3.62
N LEU A 260 -7.93 -8.28 2.49
CA LEU A 260 -7.17 -7.45 1.57
C LEU A 260 -7.52 -5.98 1.78
N PRO A 261 -6.54 -5.06 1.69
CA PRO A 261 -6.85 -3.64 1.72
C PRO A 261 -7.65 -3.33 0.46
N ARG A 262 -8.82 -2.71 0.63
CA ARG A 262 -9.73 -2.32 -0.44
C ARG A 262 -9.55 -0.85 -0.80
N ARG A 263 -9.50 0.02 0.21
CA ARG A 263 -9.32 1.46 0.06
C ARG A 263 -8.37 2.01 1.10
N VAL A 264 -7.56 2.98 0.68
CA VAL A 264 -6.62 3.67 1.54
C VAL A 264 -6.70 5.17 1.27
N GLU A 265 -6.79 5.93 2.36
CA GLU A 265 -6.65 7.38 2.35
C GLU A 265 -5.48 7.73 3.23
N CYS A 266 -4.47 8.40 2.69
CA CYS A 266 -3.33 8.82 3.50
C CYS A 266 -2.93 10.26 3.23
N ALA A 267 -2.39 10.92 4.25
CA ALA A 267 -1.93 12.29 4.18
C ALA A 267 -0.64 12.49 4.98
N SER A 268 0.36 13.13 4.39
CA SER A 268 1.53 13.61 5.12
C SER A 268 2.14 14.85 4.44
N PRO A 269 2.87 15.69 5.19
CA PRO A 269 3.62 16.77 4.60
C PRO A 269 4.88 16.24 3.91
N THR A 270 5.25 16.93 2.85
CA THR A 270 6.58 16.93 2.25
C THR A 270 7.13 18.34 2.26
N TYR A 271 8.45 18.48 2.23
CA TYR A 271 9.09 19.79 2.23
C TYR A 271 9.76 20.04 0.88
N ARG A 272 9.44 21.17 0.25
CA ARG A 272 10.09 21.67 -0.96
C ARG A 272 10.85 22.94 -0.59
N GLY A 273 12.12 22.78 -0.23
CA GLY A 273 12.84 23.81 0.51
C GLY A 273 12.14 24.06 1.85
N ASP A 274 11.85 25.33 2.16
CA ASP A 274 11.18 25.73 3.41
C ASP A 274 9.65 25.62 3.34
N LYS A 275 9.09 25.31 2.17
CA LYS A 275 7.64 25.23 1.98
C LYS A 275 7.11 23.83 2.29
N GLN A 276 6.17 23.75 3.21
CA GLN A 276 5.41 22.55 3.48
C GLN A 276 4.31 22.36 2.42
N VAL A 277 4.25 21.16 1.84
CA VAL A 277 3.22 20.74 0.90
C VAL A 277 2.60 19.46 1.43
N VAL A 278 1.28 19.45 1.66
CA VAL A 278 0.59 18.24 2.10
C VAL A 278 0.26 17.39 0.87
N ASN A 279 0.70 16.14 0.88
CA ASN A 279 0.29 15.14 -0.11
C ASN A 279 -0.86 14.38 0.51
N LYS A 280 -1.99 14.28 -0.19
CA LYS A 280 -3.05 13.31 0.11
C LYS A 280 -3.11 12.28 -1.00
N PHE A 281 -3.32 11.02 -0.65
CA PHE A 281 -3.57 9.95 -1.61
C PHE A 281 -4.90 9.30 -1.29
N PHE A 282 -5.63 9.00 -2.34
CA PHE A 282 -6.87 8.25 -2.32
C PHE A 282 -6.69 7.08 -3.26
N MET A 283 -6.76 5.85 -2.74
CA MET A 283 -6.40 4.64 -3.47
C MET A 283 -7.47 3.58 -3.30
N LYS A 284 -7.82 2.95 -4.42
CA LYS A 284 -8.63 1.74 -4.51
C LYS A 284 -7.75 0.60 -5.00
N PHE A 285 -7.88 -0.57 -4.38
CA PHE A 285 -7.08 -1.75 -4.62
C PHE A 285 -7.99 -2.84 -5.19
N ASP A 286 -7.58 -3.43 -6.30
CA ASP A 286 -8.26 -4.51 -7.00
C ASP A 286 -7.34 -5.73 -7.09
N TRP A 287 -7.79 -6.86 -6.56
CA TRP A 287 -6.95 -8.00 -6.20
C TRP A 287 -7.37 -9.27 -6.94
N ILE A 288 -6.37 -10.02 -7.37
CA ILE A 288 -6.50 -11.41 -7.84
C ILE A 288 -5.41 -12.22 -7.10
N VAL A 289 -5.77 -13.29 -6.40
CA VAL A 289 -4.86 -13.99 -5.48
C VAL A 289 -4.78 -15.49 -5.77
N GLY A 290 -3.60 -16.07 -5.57
CA GLY A 290 -3.39 -17.51 -5.68
C GLY A 290 -3.63 -18.04 -7.09
N ASP A 291 -4.45 -19.08 -7.19
CA ASP A 291 -4.74 -19.76 -8.46
C ASP A 291 -5.65 -18.95 -9.39
N GLU A 292 -6.28 -17.88 -8.90
CA GLU A 292 -7.03 -16.93 -9.73
C GLU A 292 -6.10 -16.14 -10.66
N VAL A 293 -4.81 -16.01 -10.32
CA VAL A 293 -3.83 -15.26 -11.11
C VAL A 293 -3.53 -16.02 -12.40
N PRO A 294 -3.92 -15.50 -13.58
CA PRO A 294 -3.73 -16.15 -14.86
C PRO A 294 -2.25 -16.45 -15.18
N ASP A 295 -1.97 -17.59 -15.80
CA ASP A 295 -0.59 -17.97 -16.15
C ASP A 295 0.02 -17.11 -17.28
N ASP A 296 -0.80 -16.40 -18.03
CA ASP A 296 -0.34 -15.48 -19.06
C ASP A 296 0.15 -14.12 -18.51
N PHE A 297 -0.19 -13.78 -17.27
CA PHE A 297 0.39 -12.64 -16.54
C PHE A 297 1.90 -12.78 -16.36
N VAL A 298 2.37 -14.02 -16.27
CA VAL A 298 3.73 -14.37 -15.82
C VAL A 298 4.57 -14.90 -16.97
N ARG A 299 4.55 -14.19 -18.11
CA ARG A 299 5.31 -14.51 -19.34
C ARG A 299 6.59 -13.66 -19.46
N CYS A 300 7.76 -14.25 -19.22
CA CYS A 300 9.06 -13.52 -19.27
C CYS A 300 9.40 -12.87 -20.63
N ASN A 301 8.80 -13.37 -21.71
CA ASN A 301 9.01 -12.92 -23.08
C ASN A 301 7.90 -11.97 -23.59
N SER A 302 7.07 -11.41 -22.71
CA SER A 302 6.09 -10.41 -23.13
C SER A 302 6.78 -9.17 -23.71
N ASP A 303 6.26 -8.68 -24.83
CA ASP A 303 6.63 -7.38 -25.41
C ASP A 303 5.92 -6.21 -24.71
N ASP A 304 4.83 -6.51 -23.98
CA ASP A 304 4.05 -5.55 -23.21
C ASP A 304 3.53 -6.18 -21.91
N PHE A 305 4.16 -5.88 -20.78
CA PHE A 305 3.73 -6.39 -19.48
C PHE A 305 2.54 -5.64 -18.87
N ARG A 306 2.03 -4.58 -19.53
CA ARG A 306 0.85 -3.83 -19.09
C ARG A 306 -0.44 -4.45 -19.61
N ARG A 307 -0.35 -5.39 -20.56
CA ARG A 307 -1.50 -6.12 -21.12
C ARG A 307 -2.50 -6.65 -20.06
N PRO A 308 -2.05 -7.14 -18.89
CA PRO A 308 -2.94 -7.49 -17.78
C PRO A 308 -3.95 -6.39 -17.35
N LEU A 309 -3.60 -5.10 -17.48
CA LEU A 309 -4.53 -4.00 -17.15
C LEU A 309 -5.78 -4.05 -18.01
N LEU A 310 -5.61 -4.23 -19.32
CA LEU A 310 -6.73 -4.26 -20.26
C LEU A 310 -7.46 -5.60 -20.17
N ASP A 311 -6.72 -6.69 -20.16
CA ASP A 311 -7.28 -8.03 -20.31
C ASP A 311 -8.04 -8.50 -19.05
N HIS A 312 -7.73 -7.98 -17.85
CA HIS A 312 -8.32 -8.46 -16.60
C HIS A 312 -8.88 -7.39 -15.67
N PHE A 313 -8.26 -6.21 -15.61
CA PHE A 313 -8.77 -5.10 -14.79
C PHE A 313 -9.64 -4.12 -15.57
N GLU A 314 -9.87 -4.37 -16.87
CA GLU A 314 -10.66 -3.53 -17.77
C GLU A 314 -10.19 -2.05 -17.81
N VAL A 315 -8.89 -1.81 -17.57
CA VAL A 315 -8.30 -0.47 -17.61
C VAL A 315 -7.72 -0.20 -19.00
N GLU A 316 -8.27 0.81 -19.67
CA GLU A 316 -7.70 1.32 -20.92
C GLU A 316 -6.44 2.14 -20.64
N TYR A 317 -5.39 1.90 -21.41
CA TYR A 317 -4.13 2.65 -21.39
C TYR A 317 -3.62 2.82 -22.82
N ASP A 318 -2.70 3.75 -23.05
CA ASP A 318 -2.11 3.96 -24.38
C ASP A 318 -1.37 2.69 -24.87
N PHE A 319 -1.61 2.23 -26.10
CA PHE A 319 -0.90 1.09 -26.68
C PHE A 319 -0.65 1.23 -28.19
N ILE A 320 0.24 0.38 -28.73
CA ILE A 320 0.46 0.25 -30.17
C ILE A 320 -0.09 -1.09 -30.64
N ALA A 321 -0.91 -1.06 -31.68
CA ALA A 321 -1.30 -2.24 -32.45
C ALA A 321 -1.25 -1.92 -33.95
N HIS A 322 -0.78 -2.88 -34.76
CA HIS A 322 -0.70 -2.73 -36.22
C HIS A 322 0.01 -1.44 -36.70
N GLY A 323 1.06 -1.00 -35.99
CA GLY A 323 1.81 0.22 -36.31
C GLY A 323 1.07 1.53 -36.02
N ARG A 324 -0.10 1.48 -35.36
CA ARG A 324 -0.89 2.64 -34.95
C ARG A 324 -0.94 2.75 -33.43
N THR A 325 -0.98 3.98 -32.94
CA THR A 325 -1.20 4.28 -31.54
C THR A 325 -2.69 4.38 -31.25
N PHE A 326 -3.15 3.61 -30.27
CA PHE A 326 -4.48 3.71 -29.68
C PHE A 326 -4.33 4.42 -28.34
N TYR A 327 -5.08 5.50 -28.17
CA TYR A 327 -5.03 6.32 -26.96
C TYR A 327 -6.12 5.88 -25.99
N ALA A 328 -5.79 5.87 -24.70
CA ALA A 328 -6.77 5.66 -23.66
C ALA A 328 -7.86 6.75 -23.71
N LYS A 329 -9.06 6.41 -23.24
CA LYS A 329 -10.06 7.41 -22.89
C LYS A 329 -9.52 8.31 -21.76
N PRO A 330 -10.00 9.57 -21.66
CA PRO A 330 -9.69 10.42 -20.51
C PRO A 330 -9.96 9.68 -19.21
N TRP A 331 -9.06 9.84 -18.25
CA TRP A 331 -9.20 9.17 -16.96
C TRP A 331 -10.47 9.62 -16.25
N GLN A 332 -11.22 8.66 -15.71
CA GLN A 332 -12.44 8.92 -14.95
C GLN A 332 -12.24 8.51 -13.50
N ARG A 333 -12.64 9.39 -12.58
CA ARG A 333 -12.58 9.11 -11.15
C ARG A 333 -13.53 7.94 -10.81
N PRO A 334 -13.02 6.86 -10.18
CA PRO A 334 -13.89 5.80 -9.70
C PRO A 334 -14.94 6.34 -8.73
N ASP A 335 -16.20 5.93 -8.93
CA ASP A 335 -17.36 6.30 -8.14
C ASP A 335 -17.15 6.20 -6.62
N ASP A 336 -16.40 5.19 -6.19
CA ASP A 336 -16.23 4.76 -4.81
C ASP A 336 -14.81 5.01 -4.27
N LEU A 337 -14.00 5.87 -4.93
CA LEU A 337 -12.58 6.08 -4.59
C LEU A 337 -12.35 6.52 -3.13
N TYR A 338 -13.29 7.28 -2.55
CA TYR A 338 -13.17 7.83 -1.20
C TYR A 338 -13.89 6.95 -0.16
N MET A 339 -13.29 6.77 1.02
CA MET A 339 -13.92 6.05 2.12
C MET A 339 -15.13 6.82 2.66
N GLY A 340 -16.28 6.15 2.73
CA GLY A 340 -17.48 6.66 3.41
C GLY A 340 -18.20 7.85 2.74
N GLN A 341 -17.77 8.31 1.56
CA GLN A 341 -18.52 9.34 0.82
C GLN A 341 -19.59 8.67 -0.06
N LYS A 342 -20.84 8.63 0.43
CA LYS A 342 -21.98 8.54 -0.51
C LYS A 342 -21.89 9.75 -1.42
N ARG A 343 -21.87 9.55 -2.75
CA ARG A 343 -22.03 10.62 -3.74
C ARG A 343 -23.17 11.52 -3.26
N ARG A 344 -22.87 12.74 -2.80
CA ARG A 344 -23.88 13.79 -2.90
C ARG A 344 -24.06 13.93 -4.41
N ALA A 345 -25.17 13.37 -4.89
CA ALA A 345 -25.61 13.53 -6.26
C ALA A 345 -25.35 14.97 -6.67
N GLU A 346 -24.61 15.13 -7.76
CA GLU A 346 -24.33 16.41 -8.38
C GLU A 346 -25.66 17.17 -8.47
N VAL A 347 -25.77 18.23 -7.68
CA VAL A 347 -26.81 19.24 -7.87
C VAL A 347 -26.45 19.88 -9.20
N LYS A 348 -27.25 19.53 -10.22
CA LYS A 348 -27.23 20.10 -11.56
C LYS A 348 -27.25 21.63 -11.55
#